data_AF-W6XUI1-F1
#
_entry.id   AF-W6XUI1-F1
#
_cell.length_a   1.000
_cell.length_b   1.000
_cell.length_c   1.000
_cell.angle_alpha   90.00
_cell.angle_beta   90.00
_cell.angle_gamma   90.00
#
_symmetry.space_group_name_H-M   'P 1'
#
loop_
_entity.id
_entity.type
_entity.pdbx_description
1 polymer ?
#
loop_
_entity_poly.entity_id
_entity_poly.type
_entity_poly.pdbx_seq_one_letter_code
_entity_poly.pdbx_strand_id
1 'polypeptide(L)'
;MRILRRCNIFLTDSASNFRIPQLQQHYDLVAARPTDERTLQQACQSLDVDIISLDLTTRFETHFKFPMLGTAIARGIKIEICYSQGILSNDPAAKRNVISNAVQLIRVTRGRGLIFSSEANNALGIRAPSDIINLASVWGLGTEKGKDGLTKEPRSVVEFARLKRQSFKGIVDIVHGGDKSAQETKDKASQKVKANKNQNGKRPGDTLDSTPTHETKAEKPISKRQQAKNKKAKVQDAGQEQQQAA
;
A
#
# COMPACT_ATOMS: atom_id res chain seq x y z
N MET A 1 14.83 -3.51 9.26
CA MET A 1 14.67 -4.27 8.00
C MET A 1 13.72 -5.43 8.27
N ARG A 2 12.71 -5.67 7.43
CA ARG A 2 11.80 -6.82 7.55
C ARG A 2 12.11 -7.81 6.42
N ILE A 3 12.39 -9.06 6.78
CA ILE A 3 12.66 -10.13 5.82
C ILE A 3 11.43 -11.03 5.77
N LEU A 4 10.97 -11.33 4.56
CA LEU A 4 9.79 -12.18 4.30
C LEU A 4 10.23 -13.42 3.52
N ARG A 5 9.55 -14.53 3.76
CA ARG A 5 9.82 -15.81 3.09
C ARG A 5 8.88 -15.99 1.91
N ARG A 6 9.42 -16.07 0.70
CA ARG A 6 8.64 -16.32 -0.51
C ARG A 6 8.91 -17.74 -1.01
N CYS A 7 7.86 -18.47 -1.39
CA CYS A 7 7.97 -19.73 -2.14
C CYS A 7 7.68 -19.46 -3.62
N ASN A 8 8.55 -19.91 -4.53
CA ASN A 8 8.33 -19.84 -5.98
C ASN A 8 8.13 -21.27 -6.52
N ILE A 9 6.98 -21.53 -7.15
CA ILE A 9 6.57 -22.86 -7.58
C ILE A 9 6.54 -22.88 -9.10
N PHE A 10 7.34 -23.75 -9.70
CA PHE A 10 7.27 -24.00 -11.14
C PHE A 10 6.02 -24.84 -11.45
N LEU A 11 5.11 -24.28 -12.24
CA LEU A 11 3.90 -24.98 -12.65
C LEU A 11 4.19 -25.68 -13.98
N THR A 12 4.48 -26.97 -13.92
CA THR A 12 4.71 -27.83 -15.10
C THR A 12 3.46 -28.57 -15.53
N ASP A 13 2.56 -28.88 -14.59
CA ASP A 13 1.28 -29.53 -14.87
C ASP A 13 0.16 -28.89 -14.04
N SER A 14 -1.06 -28.96 -14.55
CA SER A 14 -2.24 -28.40 -13.91
C SER A 14 -2.82 -29.28 -12.80
N ALA A 15 -2.61 -30.59 -12.82
CA ALA A 15 -3.26 -31.52 -11.90
C ALA A 15 -2.64 -31.53 -10.49
N SER A 16 -1.33 -31.26 -10.37
CA SER A 16 -0.60 -31.29 -9.10
C SER A 16 -0.78 -30.06 -8.20
N ASN A 17 -1.46 -29.02 -8.69
CA ASN A 17 -1.44 -27.69 -8.06
C ASN A 17 -2.43 -27.52 -6.89
N PHE A 18 -3.16 -28.56 -6.50
CA PHE A 18 -4.20 -28.49 -5.46
C PHE A 18 -3.66 -28.25 -4.04
N ARG A 19 -2.38 -28.53 -3.78
CA ARG A 19 -1.75 -28.34 -2.46
C ARG A 19 -1.20 -26.93 -2.21
N ILE A 20 -1.23 -26.05 -3.21
CA ILE A 20 -0.71 -24.67 -3.10
C ILE A 20 -1.28 -23.90 -1.89
N PRO A 21 -2.59 -24.01 -1.53
CA PRO A 21 -3.12 -23.32 -0.36
C PRO A 21 -2.45 -23.72 0.97
N GLN A 22 -1.93 -24.95 1.08
CA GLN A 22 -1.24 -25.41 2.29
C GLN A 22 0.08 -24.65 2.51
N LEU A 23 0.71 -24.16 1.44
CA LEU A 23 1.97 -23.41 1.51
C LEU A 23 1.79 -22.02 2.14
N GLN A 24 0.58 -21.46 2.09
CA GLN A 24 0.28 -20.17 2.70
C GLN A 24 0.47 -20.18 4.22
N GLN A 25 0.42 -21.36 4.87
CA GLN A 25 0.69 -21.49 6.30
C GLN A 25 2.18 -21.36 6.64
N HIS A 26 3.07 -21.68 5.69
CA HIS A 26 4.52 -21.75 5.94
C HIS A 26 5.30 -20.56 5.38
N TYR A 27 4.77 -19.90 4.35
CA TYR A 27 5.43 -18.80 3.65
C TYR A 27 4.66 -17.49 3.76
N ASP A 28 5.37 -16.38 3.55
CA ASP A 28 4.81 -15.05 3.52
C ASP A 28 4.16 -14.67 2.21
N LEU A 29 4.73 -15.17 1.12
CA LEU A 29 4.26 -14.97 -0.24
C LEU A 29 4.37 -16.29 -0.98
N VAL A 30 3.35 -16.60 -1.78
CA VAL A 30 3.37 -17.73 -2.71
C VAL A 30 3.34 -17.19 -4.13
N ALA A 31 4.36 -17.54 -4.90
CA ALA A 31 4.48 -17.19 -6.31
C ALA A 31 4.40 -18.42 -7.19
N ALA A 32 3.72 -18.29 -8.32
CA ALA A 32 3.70 -19.29 -9.38
C ALA A 32 4.56 -18.85 -10.55
N ARG A 33 5.38 -19.78 -11.07
CA ARG A 33 6.16 -19.64 -12.30
C ARG A 33 5.62 -20.60 -13.35
N PRO A 34 4.62 -20.18 -14.15
CA PRO A 34 4.06 -21.03 -15.20
C PRO A 34 5.06 -21.23 -16.34
N THR A 35 5.15 -22.46 -16.84
CA THR A 35 5.99 -22.81 -18.00
C THR A 35 5.21 -22.71 -19.31
N ASP A 36 3.91 -23.00 -19.28
CA ASP A 36 3.05 -23.11 -20.46
C ASP A 36 1.78 -22.25 -20.35
N GLU A 37 1.13 -21.95 -21.49
CA GLU A 37 -0.09 -21.13 -21.51
C GLU A 37 -1.20 -21.73 -20.63
N ARG A 38 -1.33 -23.05 -20.58
CA ARG A 38 -2.33 -23.73 -19.75
C ARG A 38 -2.13 -23.44 -18.27
N THR A 39 -0.89 -23.54 -17.80
CA THR A 39 -0.52 -23.31 -16.40
C THR A 39 -0.64 -21.82 -16.05
N LEU A 40 -0.31 -20.93 -17.00
CA LEU A 40 -0.52 -19.49 -16.86
C LEU A 40 -2.00 -19.14 -16.73
N GLN A 41 -2.86 -19.71 -17.59
CA GLN A 41 -4.30 -19.51 -17.50
C GLN A 41 -4.85 -20.00 -16.15
N GLN A 42 -4.42 -21.17 -15.69
CA GLN A 42 -4.83 -21.71 -14.39
C GLN A 42 -4.39 -20.78 -13.23
N ALA A 43 -3.16 -20.26 -13.29
CA ALA A 43 -2.63 -19.31 -12.32
C ALA A 43 -3.45 -18.02 -12.27
N CYS A 44 -3.84 -17.49 -13.44
CA CYS A 44 -4.65 -16.29 -13.53
C CYS A 44 -6.09 -16.48 -13.04
N GLN A 45 -6.71 -17.65 -13.27
CA GLN A 45 -8.14 -17.88 -13.04
C GLN A 45 -8.46 -18.51 -11.69
N SER A 46 -7.71 -19.52 -11.27
CA SER A 46 -8.14 -20.44 -10.19
C SER A 46 -7.15 -20.57 -9.04
N LEU A 47 -5.84 -20.48 -9.30
CA LEU A 47 -4.85 -20.68 -8.23
C LEU A 47 -4.85 -19.53 -7.23
N ASP A 48 -4.69 -19.86 -5.95
CA ASP A 48 -4.55 -18.88 -4.87
C ASP A 48 -3.06 -18.58 -4.62
N VAL A 49 -2.53 -17.74 -5.50
CA VAL A 49 -1.15 -17.23 -5.47
C VAL A 49 -1.15 -15.72 -5.39
N ASP A 50 -0.07 -15.15 -4.85
CA ASP A 50 0.06 -13.71 -4.67
C ASP A 50 0.74 -13.04 -5.88
N ILE A 51 1.69 -13.77 -6.49
CA ILE A 51 2.54 -13.28 -7.57
C ILE A 51 2.58 -14.33 -8.69
N ILE A 52 2.49 -13.88 -9.94
CA ILE A 52 2.82 -14.67 -11.12
C ILE A 52 4.19 -14.19 -11.61
N SER A 53 5.20 -15.04 -11.47
CA SER A 53 6.59 -14.80 -11.87
C SER A 53 6.83 -15.41 -13.24
N LEU A 54 7.00 -14.59 -14.26
CA LEU A 54 7.16 -15.09 -15.63
C LEU A 54 8.64 -15.17 -16.01
N ASP A 55 9.01 -16.27 -16.67
CA ASP A 55 10.31 -16.34 -17.34
C ASP A 55 10.26 -15.57 -18.67
N LEU A 56 10.78 -14.34 -18.67
CA LEU A 56 10.78 -13.51 -19.86
C LEU A 56 11.95 -13.81 -20.80
N THR A 57 12.89 -14.67 -20.41
CA THR A 57 14.05 -15.02 -21.25
C THR A 57 13.68 -15.99 -22.37
N THR A 58 12.63 -16.77 -22.18
CA THR A 58 12.11 -17.71 -23.16
C THR A 58 11.10 -17.06 -24.09
N ARG A 59 10.97 -17.61 -25.30
CA ARG A 59 9.90 -17.23 -26.22
C ARG A 59 8.63 -17.99 -25.85
N PHE A 60 7.56 -17.27 -25.54
CA PHE A 60 6.25 -17.88 -25.34
C PHE A 60 5.66 -18.29 -26.69
N GLU A 61 5.01 -19.46 -26.74
CA GLU A 61 4.37 -19.99 -27.95
C GLU A 61 3.23 -19.08 -28.42
N THR A 62 2.52 -18.48 -27.47
CA THR A 62 1.40 -17.58 -27.71
C THR A 62 1.59 -16.23 -27.04
N HIS A 63 0.86 -15.24 -27.53
CA HIS A 63 0.90 -13.88 -26.99
C HIS A 63 0.07 -13.76 -25.71
N PHE A 64 0.50 -12.89 -24.80
CA PHE A 64 -0.27 -12.57 -23.61
C PHE A 64 -1.64 -11.98 -23.95
N LYS A 65 -2.70 -12.53 -23.34
CA LYS A 65 -4.09 -12.14 -23.57
C LYS A 65 -4.59 -11.22 -22.46
N PHE A 66 -5.26 -10.12 -22.84
CA PHE A 66 -5.83 -9.15 -21.88
C PHE A 66 -6.82 -9.78 -20.89
N PRO A 67 -7.80 -10.60 -21.31
CA PRO A 67 -8.74 -11.21 -20.35
C PRO A 67 -8.03 -12.05 -19.30
N MET A 68 -7.01 -12.81 -19.69
CA MET A 68 -6.25 -13.69 -18.80
C MET A 68 -5.51 -12.89 -17.71
N LEU A 69 -4.65 -11.95 -18.11
CA LEU A 69 -3.88 -11.15 -17.15
C LEU A 69 -4.76 -10.15 -16.39
N GLY A 70 -5.81 -9.63 -17.04
CA GLY A 70 -6.79 -8.74 -16.43
C GLY A 70 -7.54 -9.42 -15.28
N THR A 71 -7.95 -10.68 -15.45
CA THR A 71 -8.57 -11.46 -14.38
C THR A 71 -7.62 -11.65 -13.20
N ALA A 72 -6.35 -11.96 -13.43
CA ALA A 72 -5.36 -12.08 -12.35
C ALA A 72 -5.20 -10.78 -11.56
N ILE A 73 -5.05 -9.65 -12.27
CA ILE A 73 -4.91 -8.33 -11.66
C ILE A 73 -6.17 -7.94 -10.86
N ALA A 74 -7.36 -8.24 -11.38
CA ALA A 74 -8.62 -7.99 -10.70
C ALA A 74 -8.77 -8.80 -9.39
N ARG A 75 -8.18 -10.01 -9.34
CA ARG A 75 -8.11 -10.84 -8.13
C ARG A 75 -7.06 -10.36 -7.12
N GLY A 76 -6.31 -9.31 -7.44
CA GLY A 76 -5.24 -8.77 -6.57
C GLY A 76 -3.87 -9.40 -6.79
N ILE A 77 -3.74 -10.34 -7.73
CA ILE A 77 -2.48 -11.00 -8.08
C ILE A 77 -1.62 -10.03 -8.89
N LYS A 78 -0.32 -9.97 -8.63
CA LYS A 78 0.61 -9.14 -9.41
C LYS A 78 1.47 -9.98 -10.33
N ILE A 79 1.84 -9.39 -11.46
CA ILE A 79 2.71 -9.99 -12.45
C ILE A 79 4.10 -9.43 -12.23
N GLU A 80 5.05 -10.32 -12.01
CA GLU A 80 6.44 -9.95 -11.76
C GLU A 80 7.26 -9.96 -13.05
N ILE A 81 8.06 -8.91 -13.20
CA ILE A 81 9.05 -8.75 -14.24
C ILE A 81 10.43 -8.84 -13.57
N CYS A 82 11.14 -9.94 -13.83
CA CYS A 82 12.50 -10.15 -13.35
C CYS A 82 13.52 -9.56 -14.34
N TYR A 83 14.09 -8.40 -14.00
CA TYR A 83 14.93 -7.67 -14.95
C TYR A 83 16.36 -8.24 -15.09
N SER A 84 16.92 -8.83 -14.03
CA SER A 84 18.33 -9.23 -14.04
C SER A 84 18.61 -10.39 -15.00
N GLN A 85 17.62 -11.25 -15.24
CA GLN A 85 17.71 -12.35 -16.20
C GLN A 85 17.98 -11.84 -17.63
N GLY A 86 17.45 -10.67 -17.99
CA GLY A 86 17.74 -10.02 -19.28
C GLY A 86 19.07 -9.27 -19.29
N ILE A 87 19.36 -8.48 -18.24
CA ILE A 87 20.55 -7.63 -18.20
C ILE A 87 21.84 -8.46 -18.15
N LEU A 88 21.86 -9.51 -17.32
CA LEU A 88 23.04 -10.34 -17.09
C LEU A 88 23.18 -11.52 -18.04
N SER A 89 22.19 -11.79 -18.89
CA SER A 89 22.31 -12.90 -19.84
C SER A 89 23.45 -12.65 -20.82
N ASN A 90 24.23 -13.69 -21.10
CA ASN A 90 25.21 -13.68 -22.18
C ASN A 90 24.58 -14.04 -23.54
N ASP A 91 23.36 -14.57 -23.54
CA ASP A 91 22.63 -14.93 -24.76
C ASP A 91 21.88 -13.71 -25.33
N PRO A 92 22.22 -13.27 -26.56
CA PRO A 92 21.50 -12.21 -27.24
C PRO A 92 20.01 -12.52 -27.50
N ALA A 93 19.64 -13.80 -27.66
CA ALA A 93 18.24 -14.18 -27.87
C ALA A 93 17.40 -13.94 -26.61
N ALA A 94 17.88 -14.40 -25.44
CA ALA A 94 17.27 -14.09 -24.16
C ALA A 94 17.06 -12.59 -23.93
N LYS A 95 18.04 -11.73 -24.28
CA LYS A 95 17.89 -10.26 -24.17
C LYS A 95 16.74 -9.73 -25.01
N ARG A 96 16.64 -10.16 -26.27
CA ARG A 96 15.56 -9.76 -27.17
C ARG A 96 14.20 -10.24 -26.67
N ASN A 97 14.13 -11.48 -26.17
CA ASN A 97 12.91 -12.06 -25.62
C ASN A 97 12.43 -11.27 -24.41
N VAL A 98 13.32 -10.92 -23.46
CA VAL A 98 12.94 -10.14 -22.28
C VAL A 98 12.33 -8.80 -22.68
N ILE A 99 12.94 -8.07 -23.61
CA ILE A 99 12.42 -6.79 -24.08
C ILE A 99 11.06 -6.99 -24.77
N SER A 100 10.94 -7.95 -25.68
CA SER A 100 9.71 -8.21 -26.41
C SER A 100 8.55 -8.62 -25.49
N ASN A 101 8.82 -9.53 -24.56
CA ASN A 101 7.85 -10.04 -23.60
C ASN A 101 7.45 -8.96 -22.58
N ALA A 102 8.40 -8.16 -22.07
CA ALA A 102 8.11 -7.06 -21.15
C ALA A 102 7.23 -5.98 -21.80
N VAL A 103 7.57 -5.55 -23.02
CA VAL A 103 6.76 -4.60 -23.80
C VAL A 103 5.35 -5.15 -24.02
N GLN A 104 5.24 -6.44 -24.36
CA GLN A 104 3.94 -7.09 -24.53
C GLN A 104 3.13 -7.12 -23.22
N LEU A 105 3.75 -7.47 -22.09
CA LEU A 105 3.10 -7.46 -20.77
C LEU A 105 2.62 -6.07 -20.39
N ILE A 106 3.46 -5.05 -20.56
CA ILE A 106 3.11 -3.66 -20.25
C ILE A 106 1.90 -3.21 -21.09
N ARG A 107 1.92 -3.51 -22.39
CA ARG A 107 0.81 -3.20 -23.31
C ARG A 107 -0.48 -3.91 -22.89
N VAL A 108 -0.41 -5.21 -22.61
CA VAL A 108 -1.58 -6.03 -22.27
C VAL A 108 -2.15 -5.63 -20.92
N THR A 109 -1.32 -5.45 -19.89
CA THR A 109 -1.77 -5.05 -18.55
C THR A 109 -2.18 -3.58 -18.46
N ARG A 110 -1.84 -2.78 -19.48
CA ARG A 110 -1.92 -1.30 -19.47
C ARG A 110 -1.10 -0.70 -18.32
N GLY A 111 0.03 -1.33 -18.00
CA GLY A 111 0.94 -0.90 -16.93
C GLY A 111 0.37 -1.04 -15.50
N ARG A 112 -0.62 -1.92 -15.29
CA ARG A 112 -1.25 -2.15 -13.97
C ARG A 112 -0.83 -3.49 -13.39
N GLY A 113 -0.70 -3.55 -12.08
CA GLY A 113 -0.45 -4.79 -11.35
C GLY A 113 0.91 -5.43 -11.69
N LEU A 114 1.88 -4.63 -12.11
CA LEU A 114 3.25 -5.07 -12.40
C LEU A 114 4.13 -4.83 -11.16
N ILE A 115 5.02 -5.77 -10.87
CA ILE A 115 6.10 -5.59 -9.89
C ILE A 115 7.44 -5.86 -10.55
N PHE A 116 8.48 -5.14 -10.12
CA PHE A 116 9.84 -5.36 -10.61
C PHE A 116 10.70 -6.02 -9.55
N SER A 117 11.39 -7.08 -9.95
CA SER A 117 12.33 -7.83 -9.11
C SER A 117 13.61 -8.08 -9.88
N SER A 118 14.70 -8.30 -9.16
CA SER A 118 15.98 -8.69 -9.78
C SER A 118 16.00 -10.18 -10.12
N GLU A 119 15.60 -11.05 -9.18
CA GLU A 119 15.89 -12.49 -9.24
C GLU A 119 17.39 -12.77 -9.47
N ALA A 120 18.23 -11.89 -8.92
CA ALA A 120 19.67 -11.96 -9.10
C ALA A 120 20.28 -13.02 -8.16
N ASN A 121 21.10 -13.91 -8.73
CA ASN A 121 21.90 -14.88 -7.96
C ASN A 121 23.22 -14.30 -7.45
N ASN A 122 23.58 -13.09 -7.88
CA ASN A 122 24.80 -12.40 -7.48
C ASN A 122 24.53 -10.90 -7.29
N ALA A 123 25.42 -10.22 -6.54
CA ALA A 123 25.28 -8.80 -6.24
C ALA A 123 25.30 -7.92 -7.51
N LEU A 124 25.97 -8.37 -8.58
CA LEU A 124 26.08 -7.64 -9.85
C LEU A 124 24.75 -7.54 -10.61
N GLY A 125 23.74 -8.32 -10.24
CA GLY A 125 22.40 -8.26 -10.83
C GLY A 125 21.47 -7.24 -10.19
N ILE A 126 21.83 -6.68 -9.04
CA ILE A 126 21.00 -5.71 -8.32
C ILE A 126 21.20 -4.31 -8.93
N ARG A 127 20.12 -3.53 -9.05
CA ARG A 127 20.13 -2.15 -9.54
C ARG A 127 19.45 -1.21 -8.56
N ALA A 128 19.81 0.08 -8.63
CA ALA A 128 19.15 1.09 -7.83
C ALA A 128 17.69 1.27 -8.31
N PRO A 129 16.75 1.69 -7.43
CA PRO A 129 15.36 1.89 -7.82
C PRO A 129 15.18 2.82 -9.02
N SER A 130 15.97 3.90 -9.10
CA SER A 130 15.93 4.84 -10.23
C SER A 130 16.31 4.19 -11.56
N ASP A 131 17.30 3.30 -11.57
CA ASP A 131 17.72 2.58 -12.79
C ASP A 131 16.61 1.66 -13.28
N ILE A 132 15.89 1.02 -12.36
CA ILE A 132 14.78 0.13 -12.70
C ILE A 132 13.60 0.94 -13.28
N ILE A 133 13.32 2.13 -12.74
CA ILE A 133 12.29 3.04 -13.29
C ILE A 133 12.67 3.47 -14.70
N ASN A 134 13.94 3.86 -14.91
CA ASN A 134 14.44 4.23 -16.24
C ASN A 134 14.36 3.06 -17.23
N LEU A 135 14.74 1.86 -16.81
CA LEU A 135 14.61 0.65 -17.61
C LEU A 135 13.14 0.35 -17.96
N ALA A 136 12.23 0.51 -17.00
CA ALA A 136 10.80 0.35 -17.26
C ALA A 136 10.30 1.35 -18.31
N SER A 137 10.82 2.59 -18.30
CA SER A 137 10.52 3.59 -19.34
C SER A 137 11.06 3.21 -20.72
N VAL A 138 12.23 2.55 -20.80
CA VAL A 138 12.73 1.97 -22.07
C VAL A 138 11.77 0.91 -22.61
N TRP A 139 11.09 0.15 -21.74
CA TRP A 139 10.06 -0.81 -22.13
C TRP A 139 8.67 -0.19 -22.38
N GLY A 140 8.56 1.14 -22.35
CA GLY A 140 7.31 1.85 -22.61
C GLY A 140 6.36 1.96 -21.40
N LEU A 141 6.85 1.69 -20.18
CA LEU A 141 6.09 1.96 -18.96
C LEU A 141 6.38 3.39 -18.45
N GLY A 142 5.34 4.20 -18.28
CA GLY A 142 5.50 5.55 -17.74
C GLY A 142 6.17 5.55 -16.36
N THR A 143 6.96 6.58 -16.06
CA THR A 143 7.76 6.72 -14.82
C THR A 143 6.92 6.53 -13.56
N GLU A 144 5.72 7.08 -13.53
CA GLU A 144 4.76 6.92 -12.43
C GLU A 144 4.41 5.44 -12.19
N LYS A 145 4.15 4.69 -13.27
CA LYS A 145 3.86 3.25 -13.19
C LYS A 145 5.09 2.41 -12.88
N GLY A 146 6.27 2.81 -13.36
CA GLY A 146 7.55 2.24 -12.95
C GLY A 146 7.77 2.37 -11.45
N LYS A 147 7.49 3.55 -10.89
CA LYS A 147 7.57 3.83 -9.45
C LYS A 147 6.52 3.04 -8.66
N ASP A 148 5.27 2.97 -9.13
CA ASP A 148 4.22 2.14 -8.53
C ASP A 148 4.67 0.68 -8.40
N GLY A 149 5.32 0.13 -9.45
CA GLY A 149 5.80 -1.25 -9.49
C GLY A 149 6.93 -1.58 -8.50
N LEU A 150 7.60 -0.57 -7.93
CA LEU A 150 8.63 -0.73 -6.90
C LEU A 150 8.15 -0.38 -5.49
N THR A 151 7.03 0.34 -5.37
CA THR A 151 6.57 0.91 -4.10
C THR A 151 5.18 0.40 -3.72
N LYS A 152 4.15 0.85 -4.44
CA LYS A 152 2.75 0.58 -4.15
C LYS A 152 2.37 -0.87 -4.40
N GLU A 153 2.74 -1.42 -5.55
CA GLU A 153 2.32 -2.76 -5.96
C GLU A 153 2.96 -3.86 -5.07
N PRO A 154 4.28 -3.83 -4.77
CA PRO A 154 4.87 -4.78 -3.83
C PRO A 154 4.29 -4.67 -2.41
N ARG A 155 4.04 -3.45 -1.93
CA ARG A 155 3.38 -3.23 -0.63
C ARG A 155 1.97 -3.84 -0.62
N SER A 156 1.20 -3.60 -1.67
CA SER A 156 -0.16 -4.17 -1.81
C SER A 156 -0.15 -5.69 -1.74
N VAL A 157 0.82 -6.35 -2.38
CA VAL A 157 0.96 -7.82 -2.35
C VAL A 157 1.24 -8.32 -0.95
N VAL A 158 2.20 -7.70 -0.27
CA VAL A 158 2.61 -8.12 1.07
C VAL A 158 1.48 -7.97 2.07
N GLU A 159 0.74 -6.86 2.04
CA GLU A 159 -0.38 -6.66 2.95
C GLU A 159 -1.57 -7.56 2.61
N PHE A 160 -1.86 -7.78 1.32
CA PHE A 160 -2.90 -8.71 0.90
C PHE A 160 -2.61 -10.15 1.35
N ALA A 161 -1.38 -10.63 1.14
CA ALA A 161 -0.96 -11.95 1.58
C ALA A 161 -0.93 -12.09 3.11
N ARG A 162 -0.59 -11.01 3.84
CA ARG A 162 -0.69 -10.97 5.30
C ARG A 162 -2.14 -11.11 5.75
N LEU A 163 -3.05 -10.33 5.16
CA LEU A 163 -4.49 -10.38 5.48
C LEU A 163 -5.08 -11.76 5.18
N LYS A 164 -4.72 -12.40 4.07
CA LYS A 164 -5.17 -13.76 3.77
C LYS A 164 -4.82 -14.79 4.84
N ARG A 165 -3.70 -14.60 5.54
CA ARG A 165 -3.20 -15.54 6.58
C ARG A 165 -3.65 -15.18 7.99
N GLN A 166 -3.79 -13.89 8.29
CA GLN A 166 -4.08 -13.38 9.63
C GLN A 166 -5.53 -12.93 9.82
N SER A 167 -6.33 -12.94 8.76
CA SER A 167 -7.75 -12.56 8.84
C SER A 167 -8.65 -13.71 8.43
N PHE A 168 -9.84 -13.76 9.02
CA PHE A 168 -10.93 -14.63 8.57
C PHE A 168 -12.07 -13.74 8.07
N LYS A 169 -12.38 -13.82 6.77
CA LYS A 169 -13.43 -13.00 6.13
C LYS A 169 -13.31 -11.50 6.43
N GLY A 170 -12.08 -10.97 6.50
CA GLY A 170 -11.81 -9.55 6.77
C GLY A 170 -11.74 -9.17 8.25
N ILE A 171 -11.96 -10.12 9.17
CA ILE A 171 -11.79 -9.91 10.61
C ILE A 171 -10.35 -10.25 10.99
N VAL A 172 -9.63 -9.29 11.57
CA VAL A 172 -8.25 -9.45 12.03
C VAL A 172 -8.26 -9.53 13.55
N ASP A 173 -7.67 -10.59 14.11
CA ASP A 173 -7.44 -10.69 15.55
C ASP A 173 -6.19 -9.88 15.94
N ILE A 174 -6.39 -8.83 16.74
CA ILE A 174 -5.30 -7.95 17.19
C ILE A 174 -4.92 -8.38 18.61
N VAL A 175 -3.96 -9.29 18.70
CA VAL A 175 -3.33 -9.65 19.97
C VAL A 175 -2.45 -8.49 20.41
N HIS A 176 -2.95 -7.68 21.34
CA HIS A 176 -2.16 -6.65 22.00
C HIS A 176 -1.16 -7.35 22.92
N GLY A 177 0.14 -7.19 22.63
CA GLY A 177 1.25 -7.85 23.31
C GLY A 177 1.50 -7.35 24.74
N GLY A 178 0.45 -7.14 25.53
CA GLY A 178 0.52 -6.73 26.92
C GLY A 178 1.16 -5.36 27.10
N ASP A 179 0.49 -4.30 26.66
CA ASP A 179 0.72 -3.01 27.30
C ASP A 179 0.35 -3.20 28.77
N LYS A 180 1.32 -3.01 29.68
CA LYS A 180 1.01 -2.94 31.11
C LYS A 180 0.00 -1.82 31.26
N SER A 181 -1.25 -2.18 31.55
CA SER A 181 -2.27 -1.22 31.93
C SER A 181 -1.68 -0.34 33.03
N ALA A 182 -1.51 0.95 32.76
CA ALA A 182 -1.23 1.90 33.82
C ALA A 182 -2.33 1.71 34.87
N GLN A 183 -1.96 1.26 36.06
CA GLN A 183 -2.89 1.11 37.16
C GLN A 183 -3.55 2.48 37.37
N GLU A 184 -4.86 2.55 37.11
CA GLU A 184 -5.67 3.66 37.57
C GLU A 184 -5.64 3.64 39.11
N THR A 185 -4.81 4.48 39.71
CA THR A 185 -4.89 4.78 41.14
C THR A 185 -6.21 5.52 41.37
N LYS A 186 -7.22 4.76 41.77
CA LYS A 186 -8.46 5.27 42.35
C LYS A 186 -8.15 5.86 43.74
N ASP A 187 -7.71 7.11 43.77
CA ASP A 187 -7.73 7.88 45.02
C ASP A 187 -9.07 8.63 45.14
N LYS A 188 -10.03 7.98 45.80
CA LYS A 188 -11.15 8.65 46.45
C LYS A 188 -10.82 8.85 47.92
N ALA A 189 -10.44 10.06 48.29
CA ALA A 189 -10.68 10.57 49.64
C ALA A 189 -10.90 12.10 49.57
N SER A 190 -12.16 12.46 49.62
CA SER A 190 -12.65 13.82 49.86
C SER A 190 -12.45 14.21 51.32
N GLN A 191 -11.84 15.39 51.59
CA GLN A 191 -12.26 16.25 52.70
C GLN A 191 -11.82 17.72 52.48
N LYS A 192 -12.78 18.62 52.72
CA LYS A 192 -12.72 20.08 52.59
C LYS A 192 -11.94 20.72 53.74
N VAL A 193 -11.13 21.76 53.45
CA VAL A 193 -11.02 22.99 54.28
C VAL A 193 -10.86 24.22 53.36
N LYS A 194 -11.49 25.33 53.75
CA LYS A 194 -11.66 26.60 53.02
C LYS A 194 -10.57 27.65 53.33
N ALA A 195 -10.46 28.64 52.42
CA ALA A 195 -9.94 30.03 52.54
C ALA A 195 -8.40 30.18 52.57
N ASN A 196 -7.73 31.18 51.97
CA ASN A 196 -8.12 32.53 51.54
C ASN A 196 -7.12 33.11 50.48
N LYS A 197 -7.50 34.23 49.86
CA LYS A 197 -6.89 35.08 48.80
C LYS A 197 -5.38 35.42 48.86
N ASN A 198 -4.76 35.62 47.69
CA ASN A 198 -4.29 36.93 47.15
C ASN A 198 -3.73 36.78 45.71
N GLN A 199 -4.21 37.52 44.70
CA GLN A 199 -3.89 38.90 44.27
C GLN A 199 -2.48 39.10 43.66
N ASN A 200 -2.50 39.42 42.35
CA ASN A 200 -1.51 40.13 41.53
C ASN A 200 -0.26 39.40 40.99
N GLY A 201 -0.40 38.95 39.73
CA GLY A 201 0.46 39.31 38.59
C GLY A 201 1.99 39.24 38.72
N LYS A 202 2.58 38.18 38.15
CA LYS A 202 3.71 38.24 37.19
C LYS A 202 4.06 36.84 36.67
N ARG A 203 4.20 36.71 35.34
CA ARG A 203 4.76 35.53 34.66
C ARG A 203 6.28 35.53 34.76
N PRO A 204 6.90 34.35 34.82
CA PRO A 204 8.11 34.04 34.04
C PRO A 204 7.79 32.82 33.17
N GLY A 205 8.12 32.71 31.88
CA GLY A 205 9.27 33.19 31.11
C GLY A 205 9.60 32.02 30.16
N ASP A 206 9.81 32.32 28.89
CA ASP A 206 9.88 31.39 27.75
C ASP A 206 10.84 30.20 27.90
N THR A 207 10.46 29.07 27.30
CA THR A 207 11.40 28.23 26.54
C THR A 207 10.65 27.56 25.38
N LEU A 208 11.04 27.96 24.17
CA LEU A 208 10.66 27.39 22.89
C LEU A 208 11.36 26.04 22.70
N ASP A 209 10.62 24.97 22.40
CA ASP A 209 10.90 24.12 21.24
C ASP A 209 9.77 23.09 21.01
N SER A 210 9.13 23.17 19.85
CA SER A 210 8.52 22.05 19.09
C SER A 210 7.46 22.62 18.13
N THR A 211 7.81 22.64 16.84
CA THR A 211 6.93 22.98 15.72
C THR A 211 5.75 22.01 15.66
N PRO A 212 4.48 22.46 15.69
CA PRO A 212 3.33 21.57 15.59
C PRO A 212 2.93 21.32 14.14
N THR A 213 2.55 20.06 13.94
CA THR A 213 1.86 19.46 12.81
C THR A 213 0.64 20.26 12.33
N HIS A 214 0.49 20.27 11.01
CA HIS A 214 -0.57 20.93 10.25
C HIS A 214 -1.91 20.21 10.44
N GLU A 215 -2.72 20.62 11.42
CA GLU A 215 -4.10 20.16 11.56
C GLU A 215 -5.12 21.25 11.18
N THR A 216 -6.10 20.80 10.41
CA THR A 216 -7.24 21.51 9.83
C THR A 216 -7.97 22.43 10.81
N LYS A 217 -8.23 23.67 10.37
CA LYS A 217 -8.96 24.72 11.07
C LYS A 217 -10.35 24.25 11.55
N ALA A 218 -10.48 23.97 12.84
CA ALA A 218 -11.75 24.07 13.55
C ALA A 218 -11.90 25.50 14.09
N GLU A 219 -13.00 26.17 13.74
CA GLU A 219 -13.28 27.54 14.16
C GLU A 219 -13.38 27.65 15.70
N LYS A 220 -12.70 28.65 16.28
CA LYS A 220 -12.75 28.92 17.71
C LYS A 220 -14.14 29.43 18.10
N PRO A 221 -14.73 28.97 19.22
CA PRO A 221 -16.06 29.41 19.64
C PRO A 221 -16.07 30.90 19.98
N ILE A 222 -17.05 31.60 19.41
CA ILE A 222 -17.22 33.05 19.49
C ILE A 222 -17.53 33.48 20.94
N SER A 223 -16.81 34.48 21.45
CA SER A 223 -17.00 35.04 22.80
C SER A 223 -18.44 35.53 23.05
N LYS A 224 -18.95 35.33 24.27
CA LYS A 224 -20.31 35.76 24.69
C LYS A 224 -20.59 37.25 24.40
N ARG A 225 -19.56 38.10 24.44
CA ARG A 225 -19.69 39.54 24.11
C ARG A 225 -19.96 39.78 22.63
N GLN A 226 -19.36 38.98 21.75
CA GLN A 226 -19.55 39.06 20.31
C GLN A 226 -20.91 38.49 19.90
N GLN A 227 -21.38 37.43 20.57
CA GLN A 227 -22.73 36.89 20.37
C GLN A 227 -23.82 37.90 20.74
N ALA A 228 -23.65 38.64 21.84
CA ALA A 228 -24.58 39.70 22.23
C ALA A 228 -24.60 40.86 21.22
N LYS A 229 -23.45 41.20 20.63
CA LYS A 229 -23.34 42.24 19.60
C LYS A 229 -24.03 41.82 18.30
N ASN A 230 -23.82 40.58 17.86
CA ASN A 230 -24.48 40.03 16.66
C ASN A 230 -26.00 39.89 16.86
N LYS A 231 -26.46 39.55 18.07
CA LYS A 231 -27.89 39.49 18.38
C LYS A 231 -28.54 40.88 18.35
N LYS A 232 -27.86 41.92 18.85
CA LYS A 232 -28.35 43.31 18.75
C LYS A 232 -28.40 43.80 17.30
N ALA A 233 -27.39 43.49 16.48
CA ALA A 233 -27.38 43.86 15.08
C ALA A 233 -28.56 43.22 14.30
N LYS A 234 -28.83 41.93 14.52
CA LYS A 234 -29.98 41.24 13.88
C LYS A 234 -31.33 41.81 14.27
N VAL A 235 -31.49 42.29 15.50
CA VAL A 235 -32.76 42.89 15.96
C VAL A 235 -32.94 44.30 15.40
N GLN A 236 -31.84 45.03 15.12
CA GLN A 236 -31.90 46.34 14.48
C GLN A 236 -32.22 46.24 12.98
N ASP A 237 -31.66 45.26 12.26
CA ASP A 237 -32.02 45.01 10.85
C ASP A 237 -33.49 44.61 10.69
N ALA A 238 -33.99 43.71 11.55
CA ALA A 238 -35.39 43.28 11.51
C ALA A 238 -36.39 44.42 11.83
N GLY A 239 -35.97 45.42 12.61
CA GLY A 239 -36.78 46.61 12.91
C GLY A 239 -36.81 47.62 11.77
N GLN A 240 -35.75 47.69 10.95
CA GLN A 240 -35.69 48.58 9.79
C GLN A 240 -36.46 48.01 8.58
N GLU A 241 -36.47 46.69 8.42
CA GLU A 241 -37.26 46.03 7.36
C GLU A 241 -38.79 46.12 7.62
N GLN A 242 -39.25 46.18 8.87
CA GLN A 242 -40.67 46.36 9.20
C GLN A 242 -41.16 47.81 9.09
N GLN A 243 -40.27 48.81 9.08
CA GLN A 243 -40.62 50.22 8.89
C GLN A 243 -40.56 50.69 7.42
N GLN A 244 -40.06 49.87 6.50
CA GLN A 244 -40.10 50.13 5.06
C GLN A 244 -41.26 49.39 4.35
N ALA A 245 -42.05 48.59 5.06
CA ALA A 245 -43.15 47.79 4.52
C ALA A 245 -44.54 48.19 5.08
N ALA A 246 -44.69 49.40 5.62
CA ALA A 246 -45.95 49.99 6.08
C ALA A 246 -46.19 51.37 5.46
#